data_AF-A0A2J8A1I6-F1
#
_entry.id   AF-A0A2J8A1I6-F1
#
_cell.length_a   1.000
_cell.length_b   1.000
_cell.length_c   1.000
_cell.angle_alpha   90.00
_cell.angle_beta   90.00
_cell.angle_gamma   90.00
#
_symmetry.space_group_name_H-M   'P 1'
#
loop_
_entity.id
_entity.type
_entity.pdbx_description
1 polymer ?
#
loop_
_entity_poly.entity_id
_entity_poly.type
_entity_poly.pdbx_seq_one_letter_code
_entity_poly.pdbx_strand_id
1 'polypeptide(L)' 'MGIPFAFDTTKNKEVDDPASKLSGTKTNTLRTARQYMNRKGGFNRPLPAEKSNEKYMPD' A
#
# COMPACT_ATOMS: atom_id res chain seq x y z
N MET A 1 40.63 0.97 15.55
CA MET A 1 40.99 1.24 14.15
C MET A 1 41.62 2.62 14.09
N GLY A 2 42.86 2.70 13.60
CA GLY A 2 43.62 3.95 13.46
C GLY A 2 43.16 4.79 12.28
N ILE A 3 43.60 6.06 12.30
CA ILE A 3 43.46 7.15 11.32
C ILE A 3 42.69 6.76 10.04
N PRO A 4 41.51 7.35 9.75
CA PRO A 4 40.73 6.99 8.58
C PRO A 4 41.46 7.42 7.29
N PHE A 5 42.00 6.44 6.56
CA PHE A 5 42.74 6.66 5.31
C PHE A 5 41.81 6.96 4.11
N ALA A 6 40.51 6.70 4.22
CA ALA A 6 39.53 6.99 3.17
C ALA A 6 38.13 7.20 3.75
N PHE A 7 37.38 8.15 3.17
CA PHE A 7 35.95 8.32 3.44
C PHE A 7 35.16 7.49 2.44
N ASP A 8 34.57 6.39 2.92
CA ASP A 8 33.67 5.57 2.11
C ASP A 8 32.29 6.21 2.00
N THR A 9 31.61 5.96 0.87
CA THR A 9 30.23 6.42 0.64
C THR A 9 29.27 5.23 0.58
N THR A 10 28.06 5.45 1.10
CA THR A 10 26.93 4.50 1.08
C THR A 10 25.99 4.73 -0.12
N LYS A 11 26.29 5.69 -0.99
CA LYS A 11 25.46 6.02 -2.15
C LYS A 11 25.26 4.77 -3.02
N ASN A 12 24.00 4.43 -3.30
CA ASN A 12 23.60 3.25 -4.08
C ASN A 12 24.05 1.90 -3.51
N LYS A 13 24.45 1.83 -2.23
CA LYS A 13 24.76 0.60 -1.52
C LYS A 13 23.71 0.34 -0.46
N GLU A 14 23.34 -0.91 -0.30
CA GLU A 14 22.47 -1.30 0.79
C GLU A 14 23.22 -1.19 2.13
N VAL A 15 22.59 -0.57 3.13
CA VAL A 15 23.18 -0.38 4.47
C VAL A 15 22.62 -1.45 5.41
N ASP A 16 23.48 -2.18 6.11
CA ASP A 16 23.04 -3.31 6.95
C ASP A 16 22.28 -2.90 8.23
N ASP A 17 22.31 -1.61 8.57
CA ASP A 17 21.57 -1.08 9.71
C ASP A 17 20.04 -1.20 9.47
N PRO A 18 19.30 -1.95 10.32
CA PRO A 18 17.85 -2.09 10.19
C PRO A 18 17.10 -0.77 10.33
N ALA A 19 17.64 0.21 11.06
CA ALA A 19 17.02 1.54 11.19
C ALA A 19 17.12 2.36 9.89
N SER A 20 18.13 2.07 9.06
CA SER A 20 18.34 2.73 7.76
C SER A 20 17.37 2.25 6.67
N LYS A 21 16.58 1.19 6.92
CA LYS A 21 15.61 0.59 5.99
C LYS A 21 14.16 0.65 6.48
N LEU A 22 13.88 1.42 7.54
CA LEU A 22 12.54 1.51 8.10
C LEU A 22 11.57 2.07 7.06
N SER A 23 10.62 1.24 6.65
CA SER A 23 9.57 1.61 5.69
C SER A 23 8.24 1.01 6.13
N GLY A 24 7.15 1.71 5.82
CA GLY A 24 5.81 1.28 6.19
C GLY A 24 4.76 2.17 5.53
N THR A 25 3.62 1.58 5.18
CA THR A 25 2.49 2.32 4.60
C THR A 25 1.21 1.92 5.30
N LYS A 26 0.44 2.92 5.76
CA LYS A 26 -0.89 2.69 6.33
C LYS A 26 -1.92 2.63 5.19
N THR A 27 -2.31 1.43 4.80
CA THR A 27 -3.34 1.23 3.77
C THR A 27 -4.72 1.10 4.39
N ASN A 28 -5.67 1.94 3.97
CA ASN A 28 -7.09 1.79 4.30
C ASN A 28 -7.87 1.57 3.01
N THR A 29 -8.78 0.60 3.00
CA THR A 29 -9.68 0.34 1.87
C THR A 29 -11.07 0.87 2.19
N LEU A 30 -11.73 1.53 1.23
CA LEU A 30 -13.13 1.89 1.38
C LEU A 30 -14.01 0.64 1.22
N ARG A 31 -14.94 0.42 2.16
CA ARG A 31 -15.93 -0.64 2.04
C ARG A 31 -16.93 -0.28 0.95
N THR A 32 -16.91 -0.98 -0.18
CA THR A 32 -17.93 -0.83 -1.22
C THR A 32 -19.26 -1.42 -0.74
N ALA A 33 -20.34 -0.61 -0.75
CA ALA A 33 -21.67 -1.08 -0.39
C ALA A 33 -22.21 -2.11 -1.39
N ARG A 34 -23.03 -3.05 -0.90
CA ARG A 34 -23.72 -4.04 -1.74
C ARG A 34 -25.12 -3.49 -2.06
N GLN A 35 -25.37 -3.12 -3.31
CA GLN A 35 -26.76 -2.87 -3.72
C GLN A 35 -27.50 -4.21 -3.73
N TYR A 36 -28.61 -4.34 -3.02
CA TYR A 36 -29.46 -5.54 -3.03
C TYR A 36 -30.81 -5.30 -3.69
N MET A 37 -31.39 -4.12 -3.49
CA MET A 37 -32.69 -3.77 -4.06
C MET A 37 -32.55 -3.28 -5.52
N ASN A 38 -33.59 -3.53 -6.32
CA ASN A 38 -33.76 -2.99 -7.67
C ASN A 38 -32.61 -3.30 -8.65
N ARG A 39 -31.99 -4.47 -8.52
CA ARG A 39 -30.96 -4.96 -9.43
C ARG A 39 -31.62 -5.74 -10.56
N LYS A 40 -31.26 -5.42 -11.81
CA LYS A 40 -31.70 -6.18 -13.01
C LYS A 40 -31.05 -7.58 -13.15
N GLY A 41 -30.25 -8.02 -12.18
CA GLY A 41 -29.50 -9.29 -12.21
C GLY A 41 -30.07 -10.37 -11.28
N GLY A 42 -29.44 -11.55 -11.24
CA GLY A 42 -29.85 -12.67 -10.39
C GLY A 42 -29.73 -12.39 -8.87
N PHE A 43 -30.38 -13.25 -8.07
CA PHE A 43 -30.48 -13.12 -6.60
C PHE A 43 -29.11 -13.05 -5.90
N ASN A 44 -28.10 -13.74 -6.43
CA ASN A 44 -26.73 -13.68 -5.90
C ASN A 44 -25.97 -12.50 -6.52
N ARG A 45 -25.50 -11.58 -5.69
CA ARG A 45 -24.60 -10.50 -6.12
C ARG A 45 -23.16 -11.01 -6.21
N PRO A 46 -22.44 -10.80 -7.33
CA PRO A 46 -21.02 -11.14 -7.42
C PRO A 46 -20.23 -10.39 -6.34
N LEU A 47 -19.18 -11.03 -5.81
CA LEU A 47 -18.28 -10.34 -4.88
C LEU A 47 -17.63 -9.15 -5.61
N PRO A 48 -17.65 -7.94 -5.01
CA PRO A 48 -16.88 -6.82 -5.54
C PRO A 48 -15.40 -7.13 -5.37
N ALA A 49 -14.57 -6.80 -6.36
CA ALA A 49 -13.12 -6.83 -6.19
C ALA A 49 -12.74 -5.81 -5.11
N GLU A 50 -12.03 -6.23 -4.07
CA GLU A 50 -11.46 -5.30 -3.08
C GLU A 50 -10.38 -4.46 -3.78
N LYS A 51 -10.68 -3.19 -4.07
CA LYS A 51 -9.70 -2.25 -4.60
C LYS A 51 -9.16 -1.38 -3.48
N SER A 52 -7.85 -1.45 -3.25
CA SER A 52 -7.17 -0.52 -2.36
C SER A 52 -7.07 0.86 -3.02
N ASN A 53 -7.26 1.94 -2.23
CA ASN A 53 -7.11 3.35 -2.64
C ASN A 53 -8.18 3.95 -3.59
N GLU A 54 -9.35 3.35 -3.79
CA GLU A 54 -10.43 3.97 -4.58
C GLU A 54 -11.05 5.15 -3.79
N LYS A 55 -11.12 6.35 -4.38
CA LYS A 55 -11.74 7.55 -3.77
C LYS A 55 -13.23 7.58 -4.11
N TYR A 56 -14.09 7.89 -3.15
CA TYR A 56 -15.52 8.09 -3.40
C TYR A 56 -15.73 9.37 -4.24
N MET A 57 -16.26 9.22 -5.44
CA MET A 57 -16.67 10.33 -6.32
C MET A 57 -18.17 10.17 -6.58
N PRO A 58 -19.04 11.07 -6.08
CA PRO A 58 -20.42 11.14 -6.51
C PRO A 58 -20.51 11.83 -7.89
N ASP A 59 -21.33 11.29 -8.79
CA ASP A 59 -21.76 11.95 -10.02
C ASP A 59 -22.77 13.08 -9.72
#